data_AF-A0A8C9UNJ3-F1
#
_entry.id   AF-A0A8C9UNJ3-F1
#
_cell.length_a   1.000
_cell.length_b   1.000
_cell.length_c   1.000
_cell.angle_alpha   90.00
_cell.angle_beta   90.00
_cell.angle_gamma   90.00
#
_symmetry.space_group_name_H-M   'P 1'
#
loop_
_entity.id
_entity.type
_entity.pdbx_description
1 polymer ?
#
loop_
_entity_poly.entity_id
_entity_poly.type
_entity_poly.pdbx_seq_one_letter_code
_entity_poly.pdbx_strand_id
1 'polypeptide(L)'
;ITCYMGKWSPPPQCVDISCVNPPKVENANIISNQMLKYPSGERVRYECIKPFEIFGEVEVMCLNGTWTEPPQCKDSSGKCGPPPPIDNGDLTSFPLPVYPMGSSVEYQCQFLYQLEGSKTVTCRNGKWSNPPKCLRK
;
A
#
# COMPACT_ATOMS: atom_id res chain seq x y z
N ILE A 1 -7.16 -27.93 26.58
CA ILE A 1 -8.54 -28.40 26.83
C ILE A 1 -8.73 -28.52 28.32
N THR A 2 -9.79 -27.93 28.86
CA THR A 2 -10.10 -27.89 30.30
C THR A 2 -11.58 -28.19 30.49
N CYS A 3 -11.92 -29.01 31.50
CA CYS A 3 -13.30 -29.30 31.88
C CYS A 3 -13.70 -28.41 33.05
N TYR A 4 -14.79 -27.67 32.91
CA TYR A 4 -15.37 -26.87 33.99
C TYR A 4 -16.87 -27.11 34.06
N MET A 5 -17.39 -27.49 35.23
CA MET A 5 -18.83 -27.75 35.47
C MET A 5 -19.46 -28.72 34.45
N GLY A 6 -18.75 -29.81 34.12
CA GLY A 6 -19.24 -30.81 33.18
C GLY A 6 -19.31 -30.37 31.72
N LYS A 7 -18.83 -29.17 31.39
CA LYS A 7 -18.68 -28.69 30.01
C LYS A 7 -17.20 -28.63 29.63
N TRP A 8 -16.88 -29.25 28.49
CA TRP A 8 -15.54 -29.19 27.91
C TRP A 8 -15.33 -27.86 27.19
N SER A 9 -14.17 -27.23 27.40
CA SER A 9 -13.72 -26.16 26.52
C SER A 9 -13.64 -26.68 25.08
N PRO A 10 -14.03 -25.88 24.07
CA PRO A 10 -13.80 -26.27 22.67
C PRO A 10 -12.31 -26.56 22.42
N PRO A 11 -11.99 -27.49 21.50
CA PRO A 11 -10.62 -27.75 21.10
C PRO A 11 -9.99 -26.48 20.52
N PRO A 12 -8.70 -26.22 20.78
CA PRO A 12 -8.01 -25.10 20.15
C PRO A 12 -8.06 -25.28 18.63
N GLN A 13 -8.34 -24.19 17.92
CA GLN A 13 -8.32 -24.18 16.46
C GLN A 13 -6.90 -23.90 15.99
N CYS A 14 -6.31 -24.84 15.26
CA CYS A 14 -5.06 -24.61 14.54
C CYS A 14 -5.38 -23.80 13.28
N VAL A 15 -5.20 -22.48 13.37
CA VAL A 15 -5.32 -21.60 12.22
C VAL A 15 -3.95 -21.49 11.56
N ASP A 16 -3.89 -21.73 10.26
CA ASP A 16 -2.69 -21.45 9.48
C ASP A 16 -2.51 -19.94 9.37
N ILE A 17 -1.52 -19.42 10.07
CA ILE A 17 -1.15 -18.00 10.10
C ILE A 17 0.01 -17.68 9.15
N SER A 18 0.25 -18.56 8.18
CA SER A 18 1.23 -18.33 7.13
C SER A 18 0.66 -17.40 6.06
N CYS A 19 1.48 -16.50 5.54
CA CYS A 19 1.14 -15.71 4.37
C CYS A 19 1.34 -16.55 3.11
N VAL A 20 0.68 -16.12 2.03
CA VAL A 20 0.83 -16.71 0.70
C VAL A 20 1.68 -15.77 -0.17
N ASN A 21 1.21 -15.41 -1.36
CA ASN A 21 1.94 -14.51 -2.24
C ASN A 21 2.30 -13.18 -1.55
N PRO A 22 3.57 -12.75 -1.63
CA PRO A 22 3.99 -11.43 -1.21
C PRO A 22 3.25 -10.33 -2.01
N PRO A 23 3.11 -9.12 -1.46
CA PRO A 23 2.47 -8.01 -2.17
C PRO A 23 3.19 -7.71 -3.49
N LYS A 24 2.43 -7.39 -4.53
CA LYS A 24 3.02 -6.95 -5.81
C LYS A 24 3.48 -5.50 -5.66
N VAL A 25 4.76 -5.25 -5.94
CA VAL A 25 5.34 -3.90 -5.99
C VAL A 25 5.66 -3.57 -7.44
N GLU A 26 5.14 -2.45 -7.94
CA GLU A 26 5.42 -1.98 -9.30
C GLU A 26 6.89 -1.62 -9.46
N ASN A 27 7.47 -1.94 -10.62
CA ASN A 27 8.88 -1.70 -10.95
C ASN A 27 9.88 -2.34 -9.97
N ALA A 28 9.49 -3.43 -9.31
CA ALA A 28 10.34 -4.19 -8.39
C ALA A 28 10.41 -5.67 -8.75
N ASN A 29 11.55 -6.29 -8.44
CA ASN A 29 11.73 -7.72 -8.41
C ASN A 29 11.78 -8.22 -6.96
N ILE A 30 11.30 -9.43 -6.71
CA ILE A 30 11.54 -10.13 -5.44
C ILE A 30 12.86 -10.89 -5.59
N ILE A 31 13.80 -10.65 -4.68
CA ILE A 31 15.14 -11.29 -4.70
C ILE A 31 15.27 -12.42 -3.66
N SER A 32 14.29 -12.57 -2.77
CA SER A 32 14.19 -13.72 -1.86
C SER A 32 13.67 -14.97 -2.58
N ASN A 33 13.98 -16.15 -2.04
CA ASN A 33 13.41 -17.42 -2.52
C ASN A 33 11.89 -17.42 -2.38
N GLN A 34 11.19 -17.75 -3.45
CA GLN A 34 9.73 -17.85 -3.43
C GLN A 34 9.30 -19.17 -2.79
N MET A 35 8.43 -19.07 -1.79
CA MET A 35 7.79 -20.20 -1.12
C MET A 35 6.31 -20.27 -1.47
N LEU A 36 5.72 -21.46 -1.38
CA LEU A 36 4.27 -21.64 -1.50
C LEU A 36 3.50 -21.01 -0.32
N LYS A 37 4.11 -21.02 0.88
CA LYS A 37 3.61 -20.40 2.11
C LYS A 37 4.77 -19.85 2.92
N TYR A 38 4.55 -18.72 3.57
CA TYR A 38 5.53 -17.98 4.36
C TYR A 38 5.08 -17.98 5.83
N PRO A 39 5.77 -18.68 6.73
CA PRO A 39 5.42 -18.68 8.15
C PRO A 39 5.42 -17.26 8.75
N SER A 40 4.64 -17.05 9.82
CA SER A 40 4.69 -15.77 10.53
C SER A 40 6.11 -15.51 11.04
N GLY A 41 6.66 -14.33 10.72
CA GLY A 41 8.05 -13.93 10.95
C GLY A 41 8.94 -14.00 9.70
N GLU A 42 8.51 -14.71 8.64
CA GLU A 42 9.25 -14.82 7.38
C GLU A 42 9.32 -13.48 6.65
N ARG A 43 10.44 -13.20 5.97
CA ARG A 43 10.72 -11.91 5.32
C ARG A 43 11.01 -12.07 3.83
N VAL A 44 10.44 -11.18 3.02
CA VAL A 44 10.64 -11.15 1.57
C VAL A 44 11.22 -9.81 1.17
N ARG A 45 12.33 -9.84 0.44
CA ARG A 45 13.10 -8.67 0.05
C ARG A 45 12.82 -8.29 -1.40
N TYR A 46 12.65 -6.97 -1.62
CA TYR A 46 12.44 -6.39 -2.94
C TYR A 46 13.69 -5.64 -3.42
N GLU A 47 13.86 -5.61 -4.74
CA GLU A 47 14.85 -4.80 -5.44
C GLU A 47 14.16 -4.00 -6.54
N CYS A 48 14.36 -2.68 -6.56
CA CYS A 48 13.80 -1.84 -7.61
C CYS A 48 14.58 -2.01 -8.92
N ILE A 49 13.83 -2.12 -10.00
CA ILE A 49 14.37 -2.12 -11.36
C ILE A 49 14.88 -0.70 -11.64
N LYS A 50 16.11 -0.54 -12.13
CA LYS A 50 16.63 0.79 -12.49
C LYS A 50 15.81 1.42 -13.61
N PRO A 51 15.62 2.76 -13.63
CA PRO A 51 16.25 3.80 -12.80
C PRO A 51 15.51 4.13 -11.49
N PHE A 52 14.57 3.28 -11.08
CA PHE A 52 13.78 3.48 -9.87
C PHE A 52 14.59 3.14 -8.61
N GLU A 53 14.38 3.94 -7.57
CA GLU A 53 14.94 3.77 -6.22
C GLU A 53 13.88 3.30 -5.24
N ILE A 54 14.33 2.57 -4.22
CA ILE A 54 13.46 1.98 -3.20
C ILE A 54 13.12 3.01 -2.11
N PHE A 55 11.84 3.08 -1.75
CA PHE A 55 11.33 3.92 -0.67
C PHE A 55 10.50 3.08 0.30
N GLY A 56 10.81 3.18 1.59
CA GLY A 56 10.19 2.37 2.65
C GLY A 56 11.10 1.25 3.14
N GLU A 57 10.54 0.27 3.84
CA GLU A 57 11.27 -0.93 4.23
C GLU A 57 11.51 -1.83 3.02
N VAL A 58 12.76 -2.20 2.78
CA VAL A 58 13.17 -3.07 1.66
C VAL A 58 12.59 -4.49 1.73
N GLU A 59 12.08 -4.87 2.91
CA GLU A 59 11.53 -6.17 3.20
C GLU A 59 10.09 -6.04 3.71
N VAL A 60 9.24 -6.98 3.29
CA VAL A 60 7.96 -7.24 3.96
C VAL A 60 8.11 -8.44 4.89
N MET A 61 7.40 -8.42 6.00
CA MET A 61 7.37 -9.50 6.98
C MET A 61 5.95 -10.07 7.07
N CYS A 62 5.83 -11.38 7.11
CA CYS A 62 4.55 -12.02 7.38
C CYS A 62 4.23 -11.91 8.87
N LEU A 63 3.09 -11.33 9.23
CA LEU A 63 2.60 -11.21 10.60
C LEU A 63 1.20 -11.80 10.67
N ASN A 64 1.10 -12.96 11.31
CA ASN A 64 -0.17 -13.65 11.57
C ASN A 64 -1.07 -13.77 10.31
N GLY A 65 -0.49 -14.14 9.17
CA GLY A 65 -1.18 -14.31 7.89
C GLY A 65 -1.32 -13.04 7.05
N THR A 66 -0.80 -11.90 7.52
CA THR A 66 -0.84 -10.61 6.80
C THR A 66 0.57 -10.07 6.59
N TRP A 67 0.87 -9.61 5.37
CA TRP A 67 2.15 -8.96 5.09
C TRP A 67 2.19 -7.53 5.67
N THR A 68 3.36 -7.10 6.14
CA THR A 68 3.61 -5.69 6.44
C THR A 68 3.57 -4.82 5.18
N GLU A 69 3.52 -3.51 5.37
CA GLU A 69 3.49 -2.53 4.28
C GLU A 69 4.68 -2.73 3.32
N PRO A 70 4.44 -2.91 2.01
CA PRO A 70 5.50 -3.11 1.04
C PRO A 70 6.25 -1.82 0.68
N PRO A 71 7.51 -1.92 0.20
CA PRO A 71 8.23 -0.78 -0.34
C PRO A 71 7.58 -0.28 -1.63
N GLN A 72 8.08 0.86 -2.09
CA GLN A 72 7.72 1.43 -3.38
C GLN A 72 8.96 1.78 -4.18
N CYS A 73 8.93 1.45 -5.47
CA CYS A 73 9.97 1.84 -6.41
C CYS A 73 9.56 3.11 -7.15
N LYS A 74 10.37 4.17 -7.03
CA LYS A 74 10.05 5.49 -7.56
C LYS A 74 11.24 6.08 -8.30
N ASP A 75 10.99 6.95 -9.27
CA ASP A 75 12.07 7.53 -10.07
C ASP A 75 13.01 8.36 -9.17
N SER A 76 14.31 8.09 -9.27
CA SER A 76 15.39 8.72 -8.50
C SER A 76 15.47 10.25 -8.67
N SER A 77 14.87 10.79 -9.74
CA SER A 77 14.72 12.25 -9.90
C SER A 77 13.72 12.89 -8.93
N GLY A 78 13.01 12.08 -8.12
CA GLY A 78 12.05 12.55 -7.12
C GLY A 78 10.77 13.16 -7.71
N LYS A 79 10.61 13.09 -9.04
CA LYS A 79 9.46 13.60 -9.78
C LYS A 79 8.33 12.58 -9.74
N CYS A 80 7.09 13.05 -9.61
CA CYS A 80 5.90 12.21 -9.69
C CYS A 80 5.36 12.18 -11.12
N GLY A 81 4.70 11.08 -11.48
CA GLY A 81 3.79 11.05 -12.62
C GLY A 81 2.47 11.76 -12.33
N PRO A 82 1.44 11.59 -13.18
CA PRO A 82 0.10 12.11 -12.92
C PRO A 82 -0.44 11.68 -11.54
N PRO A 83 -1.17 12.56 -10.83
CA PRO A 83 -1.86 12.21 -9.58
C PRO A 83 -2.84 11.04 -9.78
N PRO A 84 -3.03 10.16 -8.78
CA PRO A 84 -3.96 9.04 -8.89
C PRO A 84 -5.40 9.52 -9.04
N PRO A 85 -6.27 8.88 -9.85
CA PRO A 85 -7.69 9.20 -9.86
C PRO A 85 -8.36 8.84 -8.53
N ILE A 86 -9.47 9.50 -8.21
CA ILE A 86 -10.33 9.17 -7.06
C ILE A 86 -11.74 8.88 -7.53
N ASP A 87 -12.46 8.02 -6.82
CA ASP A 87 -13.86 7.74 -7.13
C ASP A 87 -14.73 8.98 -6.84
N ASN A 88 -15.63 9.33 -7.76
CA ASN A 88 -16.58 10.44 -7.63
C ASN A 88 -15.91 11.81 -7.36
N GLY A 89 -14.70 12.01 -7.85
CA GLY A 89 -13.99 13.27 -7.77
C GLY A 89 -12.94 13.44 -8.86
N ASP A 90 -12.60 14.69 -9.12
CA ASP A 90 -11.76 15.09 -10.24
C ASP A 90 -10.67 16.06 -9.77
N LEU A 91 -9.57 16.13 -10.51
CA LEU A 91 -8.56 17.16 -10.29
C LEU A 91 -9.11 18.53 -10.69
N THR A 92 -8.79 19.57 -9.92
CA THR A 92 -9.18 20.95 -10.25
C THR A 92 -8.31 21.56 -11.37
N SER A 93 -7.26 20.86 -11.79
CA SER A 93 -6.32 21.25 -12.84
C SER A 93 -6.09 20.10 -13.82
N PHE A 94 -5.71 20.42 -15.05
CA PHE A 94 -5.31 19.40 -16.03
C PHE A 94 -4.04 18.66 -15.55
N PRO A 95 -4.05 17.31 -15.55
CA PRO A 95 -2.90 16.53 -15.14
C PRO A 95 -1.74 16.68 -16.14
N LEU A 96 -0.54 16.90 -15.61
CA LEU A 96 0.70 16.89 -16.37
C LEU A 96 1.30 15.47 -16.39
N PRO A 97 2.10 15.12 -17.41
CA PRO A 97 2.78 13.83 -17.45
C PRO A 97 3.86 13.71 -16.35
N VAL A 98 4.42 14.82 -15.88
CA VAL A 98 5.48 14.85 -14.87
C VAL A 98 5.32 16.06 -13.95
N TYR A 99 5.51 15.83 -12.65
CA TYR A 99 5.46 16.84 -11.59
C TYR A 99 6.78 16.87 -10.82
N PRO A 100 7.43 18.04 -10.68
CA PRO A 100 8.56 18.21 -9.78
C PRO A 100 8.26 17.83 -8.32
N MET A 101 9.31 17.50 -7.57
CA MET A 101 9.21 17.32 -6.13
C MET A 101 8.68 18.60 -5.47
N GLY A 102 7.72 18.48 -4.56
CA GLY A 102 7.05 19.60 -3.89
C GLY A 102 5.82 20.14 -4.64
N SER A 103 5.58 19.72 -5.90
CA SER A 103 4.35 20.07 -6.60
C SER A 103 3.12 19.57 -5.85
N SER A 104 2.06 20.36 -5.87
CA SER A 104 0.78 20.00 -5.24
C SER A 104 -0.38 20.23 -6.19
N VAL A 105 -1.39 19.36 -6.11
CA VAL A 105 -2.64 19.48 -6.87
C VAL A 105 -3.82 19.33 -5.93
N GLU A 106 -4.99 19.79 -6.34
CA GLU A 106 -6.21 19.68 -5.55
C GLU A 106 -7.27 18.83 -6.25
N TYR A 107 -8.05 18.11 -5.45
CA TYR A 107 -9.22 17.37 -5.88
C TYR A 107 -10.51 18.07 -5.47
N GLN A 108 -11.55 17.84 -6.26
CA GLN A 108 -12.91 18.26 -5.99
C GLN A 108 -13.86 17.08 -6.19
N CYS A 109 -14.74 16.84 -5.22
CA CYS A 109 -15.78 15.83 -5.34
C CYS A 109 -16.90 16.30 -6.26
N GLN A 110 -17.49 15.34 -6.99
CA GLN A 110 -18.63 15.55 -7.86
C GLN A 110 -19.90 15.89 -7.07
N PHE A 111 -20.95 16.30 -7.78
CA PHE A 111 -22.25 16.62 -7.17
C PHE A 111 -22.79 15.42 -6.37
N LEU A 112 -23.39 15.70 -5.20
CA LEU A 112 -23.87 14.74 -4.18
C LEU A 112 -22.79 14.01 -3.35
N TYR A 113 -21.51 14.31 -3.54
CA TYR A 113 -20.43 13.77 -2.72
C TYR A 113 -19.79 14.84 -1.83
N GLN A 114 -19.23 14.42 -0.70
CA GLN A 114 -18.49 15.23 0.25
C GLN A 114 -17.06 14.70 0.38
N LEU A 115 -16.11 15.63 0.39
CA LEU A 115 -14.68 15.32 0.51
C LEU A 115 -14.34 14.94 1.95
N GLU A 116 -13.75 13.77 2.13
CA GLU A 116 -13.16 13.29 3.37
C GLU A 116 -11.63 13.23 3.23
N GLY A 117 -10.92 13.92 4.12
CA GLY A 117 -9.46 14.00 4.12
C GLY A 117 -8.91 15.30 3.53
N SER A 118 -7.65 15.29 3.11
CA SER A 118 -6.98 16.47 2.52
C SER A 118 -7.38 16.64 1.06
N LYS A 119 -7.92 17.81 0.70
CA LYS A 119 -8.20 18.14 -0.71
C LYS A 119 -6.94 18.23 -1.57
N THR A 120 -5.79 18.48 -0.96
CA THR A 120 -4.51 18.69 -1.63
C THR A 120 -3.64 17.46 -1.48
N VAL A 121 -3.01 17.03 -2.56
CA VAL A 121 -1.93 16.04 -2.53
C VAL A 121 -0.63 16.67 -3.00
N THR A 122 0.48 16.25 -2.38
CA THR A 122 1.82 16.77 -2.67
C THR A 122 2.72 15.66 -3.14
N CYS A 123 3.47 15.91 -4.21
CA CYS A 123 4.53 15.06 -4.70
C CYS A 123 5.74 15.13 -3.76
N ARG A 124 6.10 14.01 -3.14
CA ARG A 124 7.30 13.87 -2.30
C ARG A 124 8.04 12.61 -2.70
N ASN A 125 9.29 12.79 -3.14
CA ASN A 125 10.19 11.71 -3.56
C ASN A 125 9.49 10.74 -4.53
N GLY A 126 8.91 11.25 -5.62
CA GLY A 126 8.25 10.43 -6.64
C GLY A 126 6.91 9.79 -6.24
N LYS A 127 6.32 10.15 -5.08
CA LYS A 127 4.96 9.71 -4.69
C LYS A 127 4.07 10.87 -4.27
N TRP A 128 2.82 10.77 -4.68
CA TRP A 128 1.73 11.60 -4.16
C TRP A 128 1.35 11.19 -2.73
N SER A 129 1.14 12.18 -1.86
CA SER A 129 0.49 11.94 -0.56
C SER A 129 -0.91 11.34 -0.74
N ASN A 130 -1.46 10.77 0.33
CA ASN A 130 -2.75 10.07 0.28
C ASN A 130 -3.85 11.00 -0.28
N PRO A 131 -4.54 10.58 -1.36
CA PRO A 131 -5.64 11.34 -1.93
C PRO A 131 -6.88 11.29 -1.01
N PRO A 132 -7.79 12.28 -1.13
CA PRO A 132 -9.03 12.28 -0.37
C PRO A 132 -10.00 11.21 -0.89
N LYS A 133 -11.05 10.93 -0.09
CA LYS A 133 -12.19 10.12 -0.51
C LYS A 133 -13.40 11.01 -0.73
N CYS A 134 -14.22 10.70 -1.72
CA CYS A 134 -15.51 11.35 -1.93
C CYS A 134 -16.62 10.41 -1.47
N LEU A 135 -17.27 10.75 -0.36
CA LEU A 135 -18.35 9.95 0.24
C LEU A 135 -19.70 10.55 -0.12
N ARG A 136 -20.70 9.71 -0.38
CA ARG A 136 -22.05 10.18 -0.70
C ARG A 136 -22.64 10.92 0.51
N LYS A 137 -23.28 12.05 0.26
CA LYS A 137 -24.07 12.79 1.27
C LYS A 137 -25.28 11.99 1.74
#